data_AF-A0A9X9M3C7-F1
#
_entry.id   AF-A0A9X9M3C7-F1
#
_cell.length_a   1.000
_cell.length_b   1.000
_cell.length_c   1.000
_cell.angle_alpha   90.00
_cell.angle_beta   90.00
_cell.angle_gamma   90.00
#
_symmetry.space_group_name_H-M   'P 1'
#
loop_
_entity.id
_entity.type
_entity.pdbx_description
1 polymer ?
#
loop_
_entity_poly.entity_id
_entity_poly.type
_entity_poly.pdbx_seq_one_letter_code
_entity_poly.pdbx_strand_id
1 'polypeptide(L)'
;DVVISAFGSVLSDPTVKEALSPLKFNRWNLPEVDPETMQTSEPWVFAGGDIVGVANTTVESVNDGKQASWYIHKYIQSQYGASVSAKPELPLFYTPIDLVDISVEMAGLKFINPFGLASATPATSTSMIRRAFEAGWGFALTKTFSLDKDIVTNVSPRIIRGTTSGPMYGPGQSSFLNIELISEKTAAYWCQSVTELKADFPDNVSMI
;
A
#
# COMPACT_ATOMS: atom_id res chain seq x y z
N ASP A 1 -3.37 54.17 2.78
CA ASP A 1 -3.37 54.47 1.33
C ASP A 1 -3.79 53.31 0.42
N VAL A 2 -3.85 52.05 0.85
CA VAL A 2 -4.38 50.95 0.02
C VAL A 2 -5.34 50.07 0.80
N VAL A 3 -6.41 49.61 0.13
CA VAL A 3 -7.35 48.59 0.62
C VAL A 3 -7.40 47.45 -0.39
N ILE A 4 -7.21 46.21 0.07
CA ILE A 4 -7.31 44.99 -0.73
C ILE A 4 -8.38 44.10 -0.09
N SER A 5 -9.40 43.72 -0.86
CA SER A 5 -10.44 42.80 -0.40
C SER A 5 -10.03 41.36 -0.66
N ALA A 6 -10.20 40.50 0.35
CA ALA A 6 -9.88 39.08 0.31
C ALA A 6 -11.00 38.24 0.97
N PHE A 7 -12.26 38.55 0.65
CA PHE A 7 -13.43 37.88 1.27
C PHE A 7 -13.70 36.46 0.75
N GLY A 8 -12.93 35.99 -0.24
CA GLY A 8 -13.10 34.68 -0.86
C GLY A 8 -13.73 34.76 -2.26
N SER A 9 -14.17 33.61 -2.75
CA SER A 9 -14.74 33.44 -4.10
C SER A 9 -16.08 32.72 -4.05
N VAL A 10 -16.94 32.95 -5.05
CA VAL A 10 -18.28 32.35 -5.16
C VAL A 10 -18.63 32.10 -6.63
N LEU A 11 -19.58 31.19 -6.89
CA LEU A 11 -20.19 31.02 -8.20
C LEU A 11 -21.44 31.91 -8.33
N SER A 12 -21.33 33.04 -9.04
CA SER A 12 -22.44 34.01 -9.21
C SER A 12 -22.89 34.24 -10.64
N ASP A 13 -22.06 33.95 -11.65
CA ASP A 13 -22.38 34.21 -13.07
C ASP A 13 -23.60 33.40 -13.54
N PRO A 14 -24.72 34.06 -13.94
CA PRO A 14 -25.92 33.39 -14.41
C PRO A 14 -25.69 32.54 -15.67
N THR A 15 -24.82 32.98 -16.57
CA THR A 15 -24.54 32.28 -17.83
C THR A 15 -23.86 30.95 -17.57
N VAL A 16 -22.94 30.91 -16.59
CA VAL A 16 -22.27 29.68 -16.16
C VAL A 16 -23.25 28.71 -15.52
N LYS A 17 -24.20 29.21 -14.71
CA LYS A 17 -25.25 28.37 -14.11
C LYS A 17 -26.23 27.82 -15.15
N GLU A 18 -26.61 28.63 -16.13
CA GLU A 18 -27.47 28.20 -17.23
C GLU A 18 -26.79 27.11 -18.07
N ALA A 19 -25.48 27.21 -18.30
CA ALA A 19 -24.70 26.18 -18.99
C ALA A 19 -24.64 24.85 -18.22
N LEU A 20 -24.89 24.86 -16.91
CA LEU A 20 -24.99 23.67 -16.06
C LEU A 20 -26.42 23.14 -15.95
N SER A 21 -27.39 23.69 -16.67
CA SER A 21 -28.75 23.13 -16.72
C SER A 21 -28.73 21.74 -17.39
N PRO A 22 -29.44 20.71 -16.88
CA PRO A 22 -30.47 20.76 -15.83
C PRO A 22 -29.99 20.29 -14.44
N LEU A 23 -28.71 20.47 -14.09
CA LEU A 23 -28.17 20.02 -12.80
C LEU A 23 -28.94 20.63 -11.61
N LYS A 24 -29.16 19.83 -10.57
CA LYS A 24 -29.66 20.32 -9.28
C LYS A 24 -28.58 21.11 -8.56
N PHE A 25 -28.99 22.21 -7.95
CA PHE A 25 -28.16 23.04 -7.07
C PHE A 25 -28.68 22.93 -5.64
N ASN A 26 -27.76 22.89 -4.68
CA ASN A 26 -28.08 22.83 -3.27
C ASN A 26 -28.43 24.22 -2.69
N ARG A 27 -28.73 24.29 -1.39
CA ARG A 27 -29.07 25.55 -0.68
C ARG A 27 -27.97 26.62 -0.73
N TRP A 28 -26.72 26.23 -1.02
CA TRP A 28 -25.57 27.13 -1.16
C TRP A 28 -25.38 27.63 -2.60
N ASN A 29 -26.29 27.28 -3.50
CA ASN A 29 -26.25 27.65 -4.92
C ASN A 29 -24.99 27.13 -5.63
N LEU A 30 -24.54 25.94 -5.21
CA LEU A 30 -23.49 25.13 -5.83
C LEU A 30 -24.10 23.81 -6.34
N PRO A 31 -23.49 23.14 -7.35
CA PRO A 31 -23.95 21.86 -7.85
C PRO A 31 -24.09 20.83 -6.70
N GLU A 32 -25.24 20.18 -6.63
CA GLU A 32 -25.47 19.08 -5.70
C GLU A 32 -24.82 17.80 -6.24
N VAL A 33 -24.02 17.15 -5.40
CA VAL A 33 -23.38 15.87 -5.71
C VAL A 33 -23.58 14.87 -4.59
N ASP A 34 -23.60 13.59 -4.94
CA ASP A 34 -23.45 12.50 -3.99
C ASP A 34 -22.00 12.49 -3.44
N PRO A 35 -21.80 12.53 -2.11
CA PRO A 35 -20.47 12.70 -1.52
C PRO A 35 -19.56 11.47 -1.64
N GLU A 36 -20.12 10.29 -1.96
CA GLU A 36 -19.32 9.08 -2.16
C GLU A 36 -18.90 8.94 -3.63
N THR A 37 -19.79 9.29 -4.57
CA THR A 37 -19.56 9.06 -6.00
C THR A 37 -19.11 10.29 -6.77
N MET A 38 -19.29 11.49 -6.18
CA MET A 38 -19.11 12.79 -6.81
C MET A 38 -20.04 13.03 -8.02
N GLN A 39 -21.09 12.21 -8.15
CA GLN A 39 -22.07 12.27 -9.23
C GLN A 39 -23.13 13.33 -8.92
N THR A 40 -23.51 14.11 -9.93
CA THR A 40 -24.58 15.10 -9.82
C THR A 40 -25.98 14.45 -9.98
N SER A 41 -27.02 15.26 -10.12
CA SER A 41 -28.36 14.77 -10.49
C SER A 41 -28.41 14.10 -11.88
N GLU A 42 -27.48 14.41 -12.77
CA GLU A 42 -27.37 13.81 -14.10
C GLU A 42 -26.34 12.68 -14.08
N PRO A 43 -26.70 11.43 -14.47
CA PRO A 43 -25.81 10.27 -14.29
C PRO A 43 -24.45 10.36 -15.00
N TRP A 44 -24.35 11.20 -16.04
CA TRP A 44 -23.16 11.38 -16.86
C TRP A 44 -22.33 12.61 -16.45
N VAL A 45 -22.76 13.36 -15.44
CA VAL A 45 -22.08 14.58 -14.98
C VAL A 45 -21.62 14.43 -13.54
N PHE A 46 -20.36 14.77 -13.29
CA PHE A 46 -19.67 14.67 -12.00
C PHE A 46 -19.00 16.01 -11.67
N ALA A 47 -18.85 16.34 -10.38
CA ALA A 47 -18.19 17.57 -9.95
C ALA A 47 -17.36 17.34 -8.68
N GLY A 48 -16.26 18.10 -8.54
CA GLY A 48 -15.31 17.99 -7.44
C GLY A 48 -14.47 19.26 -7.27
N GLY A 49 -13.87 19.44 -6.09
CA GLY A 49 -13.09 20.62 -5.72
C GLY A 49 -13.96 21.78 -5.24
N ASP A 50 -13.40 23.00 -5.29
CA ASP A 50 -14.00 24.21 -4.72
C ASP A 50 -15.44 24.45 -5.19
N ILE A 51 -15.80 24.01 -6.41
CA ILE A 51 -17.14 24.14 -6.99
C ILE A 51 -18.22 23.35 -6.22
N VAL A 52 -17.84 22.29 -5.50
CA VAL A 52 -18.75 21.50 -4.66
C VAL A 52 -18.95 22.17 -3.29
N GLY A 53 -18.04 23.07 -2.90
CA GLY A 53 -18.13 23.85 -1.65
C GLY A 53 -17.77 23.07 -0.38
N VAL A 54 -17.18 21.88 -0.52
CA VAL A 54 -16.68 21.08 0.60
C VAL A 54 -15.16 21.18 0.73
N ALA A 55 -14.45 21.08 -0.40
CA ALA A 55 -13.00 21.24 -0.44
C ALA A 55 -12.59 22.70 -0.19
N ASN A 56 -11.62 22.91 0.70
CA ASN A 56 -10.99 24.21 0.96
C ASN A 56 -9.47 24.16 0.78
N THR A 57 -8.93 23.00 0.42
CA THR A 57 -7.51 22.76 0.24
C THR A 57 -7.26 22.03 -1.08
N THR A 58 -6.06 22.22 -1.62
CA THR A 58 -5.66 21.55 -2.87
C THR A 58 -5.73 20.03 -2.78
N VAL A 59 -5.40 19.46 -1.61
CA VAL A 59 -5.42 18.00 -1.41
C VAL A 59 -6.84 17.44 -1.43
N GLU A 60 -7.82 18.18 -0.90
CA GLU A 60 -9.23 17.81 -0.97
C GLU A 60 -9.74 17.87 -2.41
N SER A 61 -9.45 18.96 -3.14
CA SER A 61 -9.87 19.10 -4.54
C SER A 61 -9.25 18.03 -5.45
N VAL A 62 -8.00 17.62 -5.18
CA VAL A 62 -7.36 16.47 -5.86
C VAL A 62 -8.05 15.16 -5.48
N ASN A 63 -8.42 14.97 -4.21
CA ASN A 63 -9.12 13.78 -3.77
C ASN A 63 -10.52 13.65 -4.38
N ASP A 64 -11.26 14.75 -4.55
CA ASP A 64 -12.56 14.75 -5.22
C ASP A 64 -12.43 14.28 -6.68
N GLY A 65 -11.42 14.80 -7.39
CA GLY A 65 -11.12 14.34 -8.75
C GLY A 65 -10.75 12.85 -8.81
N LYS A 66 -9.94 12.38 -7.84
CA LYS A 66 -9.58 10.97 -7.70
C LYS A 66 -10.82 10.10 -7.45
N GLN A 67 -11.71 10.52 -6.55
CA GLN A 67 -12.94 9.81 -6.24
C GLN A 67 -13.87 9.75 -7.46
N ALA A 68 -14.14 10.91 -8.08
CA ALA A 68 -14.98 11.01 -9.27
C ALA A 68 -14.48 10.12 -10.41
N SER A 69 -13.16 10.00 -10.61
CA SER A 69 -12.59 9.20 -11.69
C SER A 69 -13.02 7.73 -11.66
N TRP A 70 -13.16 7.13 -10.47
CA TRP A 70 -13.61 5.74 -10.33
C TRP A 70 -15.09 5.57 -10.74
N TYR A 71 -15.95 6.51 -10.38
CA TYR A 71 -17.38 6.43 -10.70
C TYR A 71 -17.68 6.88 -12.13
N ILE A 72 -16.89 7.79 -12.70
CA ILE A 72 -16.89 8.08 -14.13
C ILE A 72 -16.50 6.81 -14.90
N HIS A 73 -15.44 6.11 -14.49
CA HIS A 73 -15.03 4.83 -15.08
C HIS A 73 -16.17 3.81 -15.01
N LYS A 74 -16.75 3.60 -13.82
CA LYS A 74 -17.90 2.69 -13.64
C LYS A 74 -19.10 3.06 -14.51
N TYR A 75 -19.44 4.35 -14.58
CA TYR A 75 -20.54 4.86 -15.40
C TYR A 75 -20.29 4.58 -16.88
N ILE A 76 -19.12 4.99 -17.41
CA ILE A 76 -18.78 4.77 -18.82
C ILE A 76 -18.80 3.28 -19.15
N GLN A 77 -18.15 2.42 -18.36
CA GLN A 77 -18.15 0.97 -18.61
C GLN A 77 -19.57 0.40 -18.68
N SER A 78 -20.47 0.83 -17.79
CA SER A 78 -21.87 0.40 -17.82
C SER A 78 -22.61 0.80 -19.10
N GLN A 79 -22.27 1.93 -19.72
CA GLN A 79 -22.86 2.36 -21.00
C GLN A 79 -22.45 1.46 -22.17
N TYR A 80 -21.31 0.77 -22.06
CA TYR A 80 -20.81 -0.20 -23.04
C TYR A 80 -21.10 -1.65 -22.65
N GLY A 81 -21.97 -1.88 -21.67
CA GLY A 81 -22.35 -3.22 -21.22
C GLY A 81 -21.24 -3.97 -20.47
N ALA A 82 -20.22 -3.26 -19.99
CA ALA A 82 -19.12 -3.81 -19.21
C ALA A 82 -19.31 -3.56 -17.71
N SER A 83 -18.94 -4.55 -16.89
CA SER A 83 -18.94 -4.44 -15.44
C SER A 83 -17.54 -4.15 -14.91
N VAL A 84 -17.46 -3.36 -13.85
CA VAL A 84 -16.21 -3.10 -13.10
C VAL A 84 -16.22 -3.83 -11.75
N SER A 85 -15.05 -3.97 -11.13
CA SER A 85 -14.94 -4.56 -9.78
C SER A 85 -15.77 -3.79 -8.75
N ALA A 86 -16.28 -4.49 -7.74
CA ALA A 86 -16.99 -3.85 -6.64
C ALA A 86 -16.04 -3.01 -5.75
N LYS A 87 -14.80 -3.47 -5.60
CA LYS A 87 -13.73 -2.77 -4.88
C LYS A 87 -13.00 -1.81 -5.85
N PRO A 88 -12.83 -0.53 -5.50
CA PRO A 88 -12.06 0.41 -6.33
C PRO A 88 -10.63 -0.04 -6.59
N GLU A 89 -10.21 -0.02 -7.86
CA GLU A 89 -8.89 -0.44 -8.36
C GLU A 89 -8.25 0.68 -9.18
N LEU A 90 -8.03 1.84 -8.55
CA LEU A 90 -7.31 2.95 -9.18
C LEU A 90 -5.84 2.57 -9.41
N PRO A 91 -5.29 2.79 -10.62
CA PRO A 91 -3.88 2.51 -10.90
C PRO A 91 -2.93 3.29 -9.99
N LEU A 92 -1.75 2.72 -9.78
CA LEU A 92 -0.61 3.45 -9.19
C LEU A 92 0.01 4.41 -10.22
N PHE A 93 0.94 5.24 -9.75
CA PHE A 93 1.77 6.05 -10.61
C PHE A 93 2.99 5.24 -11.09
N TYR A 94 3.29 5.29 -12.38
CA TYR A 94 4.40 4.54 -13.01
C TYR A 94 5.31 5.46 -13.82
N THR A 95 6.58 5.09 -13.90
CA THR A 95 7.63 5.74 -14.68
C THR A 95 8.50 4.70 -15.37
N PRO A 96 9.39 5.08 -16.31
CA PRO A 96 10.35 4.14 -16.90
C PRO A 96 11.26 3.41 -15.90
N ILE A 97 11.40 3.92 -14.67
CA ILE A 97 12.20 3.29 -13.61
C ILE A 97 11.56 1.96 -13.17
N ASP A 98 10.24 1.85 -13.19
CA ASP A 98 9.52 0.64 -12.77
C ASP A 98 9.72 -0.53 -13.75
N LEU A 99 10.28 -0.28 -14.94
CA LEU A 99 10.61 -1.29 -15.95
C LEU A 99 12.04 -1.84 -15.83
N VAL A 100 12.84 -1.32 -14.89
CA VAL A 100 14.23 -1.78 -14.68
C VAL A 100 14.21 -3.21 -14.15
N ASP A 101 14.84 -4.12 -14.87
CA ASP A 101 15.04 -5.51 -14.43
C ASP A 101 16.07 -5.54 -13.30
N ILE A 102 15.62 -5.99 -12.13
CA ILE A 102 16.44 -6.16 -10.92
C ILE A 102 16.63 -7.64 -10.58
N SER A 103 16.30 -8.56 -11.48
CA SER A 103 16.51 -9.99 -11.27
C SER A 103 17.99 -10.36 -11.31
N VAL A 104 18.35 -11.48 -10.68
CA VAL A 104 19.72 -11.99 -10.65
C VAL A 104 19.74 -13.52 -10.62
N GLU A 105 20.75 -14.13 -11.25
CA GLU A 105 21.02 -15.56 -11.13
C GLU A 105 22.30 -15.78 -10.32
N MET A 106 22.22 -16.64 -9.29
CA MET A 106 23.35 -17.00 -8.44
C MET A 106 23.31 -18.49 -8.12
N ALA A 107 24.42 -19.19 -8.34
CA ALA A 107 24.53 -20.64 -8.10
C ALA A 107 23.44 -21.47 -8.83
N GLY A 108 23.01 -21.04 -10.01
CA GLY A 108 21.94 -21.67 -10.80
C GLY A 108 20.53 -21.42 -10.28
N LEU A 109 20.38 -20.60 -9.23
CA LEU A 109 19.08 -20.15 -8.70
C LEU A 109 18.75 -18.77 -9.26
N LYS A 110 17.51 -18.60 -9.72
CA LYS A 110 16.99 -17.32 -10.21
C LYS A 110 16.23 -16.60 -9.10
N PHE A 111 16.52 -15.32 -8.94
CA PHE A 111 15.89 -14.45 -7.96
C PHE A 111 15.18 -13.31 -8.68
N ILE A 112 13.90 -13.09 -8.37
CA ILE A 112 13.09 -11.99 -8.92
C ILE A 112 13.63 -10.61 -8.51
N ASN A 113 14.36 -10.53 -7.40
CA ASN A 113 15.12 -9.38 -6.92
C ASN A 113 16.19 -9.86 -5.91
N PRO A 114 17.25 -9.09 -5.63
CA PRO A 114 18.39 -9.55 -4.82
C PRO A 114 18.15 -9.38 -3.32
N PHE A 115 16.94 -9.06 -2.87
CA PHE A 115 16.65 -8.77 -1.47
C PHE A 115 15.98 -9.95 -0.79
N GLY A 116 16.50 -10.34 0.37
CA GLY A 116 15.95 -11.48 1.11
C GLY A 116 16.04 -11.35 2.62
N LEU A 117 15.19 -12.12 3.30
CA LEU A 117 15.21 -12.22 4.75
C LEU A 117 16.35 -13.14 5.21
N ALA A 118 17.18 -12.64 6.12
CA ALA A 118 18.20 -13.44 6.78
C ALA A 118 17.58 -14.46 7.76
N SER A 119 18.33 -15.52 8.09
CA SER A 119 17.99 -16.45 9.17
C SER A 119 18.08 -15.72 10.52
N ALA A 120 16.98 -15.10 10.91
CA ALA A 120 16.94 -14.18 12.03
C ALA A 120 15.49 -14.02 12.54
N THR A 121 15.30 -13.08 13.46
CA THR A 121 14.01 -12.78 14.07
C THR A 121 12.88 -12.46 13.08
N PRO A 122 13.12 -11.82 11.91
CA PRO A 122 12.06 -11.60 10.90
C PRO A 122 11.57 -12.90 10.22
N ALA A 123 12.32 -14.00 10.36
CA ALA A 123 11.99 -15.32 9.82
C ALA A 123 11.68 -16.34 10.94
N THR A 124 11.21 -15.88 12.10
CA THR A 124 10.93 -16.76 13.26
C THR A 124 9.82 -17.78 13.00
N SER A 125 8.87 -17.48 12.12
CA SER A 125 7.80 -18.40 11.72
C SER A 125 7.52 -18.33 10.23
N THR A 126 6.97 -19.41 9.69
CA THR A 126 6.60 -19.56 8.27
C THR A 126 5.58 -18.52 7.82
N SER A 127 4.64 -18.17 8.69
CA SER A 127 3.67 -17.10 8.43
C SER A 127 4.31 -15.72 8.26
N MET A 128 5.49 -15.48 8.82
CA MET A 128 6.24 -14.24 8.57
C MET A 128 6.88 -14.27 7.19
N ILE A 129 7.47 -15.40 6.79
CA ILE A 129 8.07 -15.59 5.46
C ILE A 129 6.99 -15.48 4.37
N ARG A 130 5.82 -16.10 4.56
CA ARG A 130 4.68 -15.96 3.65
C ARG A 130 4.32 -14.50 3.40
N ARG A 131 4.15 -13.70 4.47
CA ARG A 131 3.85 -12.26 4.35
C ARG A 131 4.99 -11.47 3.71
N ALA A 132 6.24 -11.92 3.86
CA ALA A 132 7.37 -11.30 3.18
C ALA A 132 7.33 -11.57 1.67
N PHE A 133 6.99 -12.78 1.24
CA PHE A 133 6.78 -13.07 -0.18
C PHE A 133 5.56 -12.35 -0.76
N GLU A 134 4.44 -12.26 -0.02
CA GLU A 134 3.30 -11.42 -0.38
C GLU A 134 3.67 -9.94 -0.54
N ALA A 135 4.66 -9.47 0.21
CA ALA A 135 5.19 -8.11 0.11
C ALA A 135 6.27 -7.93 -0.99
N GLY A 136 6.69 -9.01 -1.68
CA GLY A 136 7.62 -8.96 -2.81
C GLY A 136 9.09 -9.26 -2.49
N TRP A 137 9.43 -9.77 -1.31
CA TRP A 137 10.81 -10.20 -1.02
C TRP A 137 11.24 -11.35 -1.94
N GLY A 138 12.40 -11.23 -2.59
CA GLY A 138 12.85 -12.20 -3.60
C GLY A 138 13.21 -13.57 -3.02
N PHE A 139 13.73 -13.61 -1.79
CA PHE A 139 14.04 -14.85 -1.09
C PHE A 139 13.94 -14.73 0.43
N ALA A 140 13.95 -15.87 1.12
CA ALA A 140 14.01 -15.91 2.58
C ALA A 140 14.76 -17.15 3.07
N LEU A 141 15.48 -16.98 4.17
CA LEU A 141 16.06 -18.07 4.94
C LEU A 141 15.12 -18.49 6.07
N THR A 142 14.98 -19.79 6.29
CA THR A 142 14.36 -20.27 7.53
C THR A 142 15.22 -19.85 8.73
N LYS A 143 14.59 -19.66 9.91
CA LYS A 143 15.39 -19.54 11.14
C LYS A 143 16.12 -20.86 11.33
N THR A 144 17.43 -20.80 11.56
CA THR A 144 18.29 -21.97 11.77
C THR A 144 17.61 -22.96 12.70
N PHE A 145 17.47 -24.21 12.28
CA PHE A 145 16.83 -25.27 13.06
C PHE A 145 17.73 -26.50 13.14
N SER A 146 17.46 -27.36 14.11
CA SER A 146 18.25 -28.55 14.39
C SER A 146 17.38 -29.80 14.44
N LEU A 147 18.04 -30.95 14.54
CA LEU A 147 17.38 -32.22 14.85
C LEU A 147 16.80 -32.18 16.27
N ASP A 148 15.79 -33.00 16.53
CA ASP A 148 15.07 -33.01 17.81
C ASP A 148 15.97 -33.23 19.04
N LYS A 149 17.11 -33.93 18.87
CA LYS A 149 18.11 -34.15 19.94
C LYS A 149 18.83 -32.87 20.41
N ASP A 150 18.83 -31.83 19.57
CA ASP A 150 19.54 -30.56 19.78
C ASP A 150 18.53 -29.42 19.98
N ILE A 151 17.34 -29.72 20.53
CA ILE A 151 16.32 -28.72 20.85
C ILE A 151 16.86 -27.74 21.90
N VAL A 152 16.56 -26.46 21.70
CA VAL A 152 17.02 -25.38 22.57
C VAL A 152 15.83 -24.62 23.16
N THR A 153 16.08 -23.91 24.26
CA THR A 153 15.13 -22.98 24.87
C THR A 153 15.81 -21.63 25.04
N ASN A 154 15.21 -20.57 24.50
CA ASN A 154 15.73 -19.21 24.60
C ASN A 154 15.57 -18.64 26.01
N VAL A 155 16.48 -17.74 26.38
CA VAL A 155 16.37 -16.92 27.60
C VAL A 155 15.69 -15.57 27.30
N SER A 156 15.28 -14.86 28.35
CA SER A 156 14.72 -13.50 28.25
C SER A 156 15.25 -12.63 29.41
N PRO A 157 15.72 -11.39 29.17
CA PRO A 157 15.79 -10.66 27.90
C PRO A 157 16.92 -11.17 26.98
N ARG A 158 16.76 -11.02 25.65
CA ARG A 158 17.73 -11.59 24.67
C ARG A 158 18.04 -10.76 23.43
N ILE A 159 17.29 -9.68 23.18
CA ILE A 159 17.56 -8.74 22.09
C ILE A 159 17.47 -7.33 22.69
N ILE A 160 18.51 -6.54 22.50
CA ILE A 160 18.62 -5.18 23.03
C ILE A 160 19.04 -4.20 21.95
N ARG A 161 18.64 -2.93 22.10
CA ARG A 161 19.16 -1.85 21.25
C ARG A 161 20.66 -1.65 21.48
N GLY A 162 21.37 -1.28 20.43
CA GLY A 162 22.77 -0.91 20.52
C GLY A 162 22.98 0.44 21.20
N THR A 163 24.16 0.60 21.81
CA THR A 163 24.62 1.88 22.38
C THR A 163 25.58 2.62 21.45
N THR A 164 25.75 2.13 20.23
CA THR A 164 26.71 2.60 19.22
C THR A 164 26.48 4.04 18.74
N SER A 165 25.29 4.59 18.96
CA SER A 165 24.93 5.97 18.58
C SER A 165 24.31 6.76 19.74
N GLY A 166 24.76 6.50 20.97
CA GLY A 166 24.31 7.22 22.15
C GLY A 166 22.86 6.92 22.58
N PRO A 167 22.25 7.80 23.40
CA PRO A 167 20.91 7.59 23.98
C PRO A 167 19.77 7.97 23.01
N MET A 168 19.85 7.52 21.76
CA MET A 168 18.81 7.72 20.74
C MET A 168 17.84 6.54 20.72
N TYR A 169 16.57 6.80 21.02
CA TYR A 169 15.50 5.78 21.08
C TYR A 169 14.52 5.95 19.91
N GLY A 170 13.73 4.91 19.63
CA GLY A 170 12.76 4.93 18.54
C GLY A 170 13.37 4.53 17.19
N PRO A 171 13.01 5.19 16.07
CA PRO A 171 13.33 4.74 14.72
C PRO A 171 14.85 4.73 14.45
N GLY A 172 15.27 3.91 13.48
CA GLY A 172 16.63 3.93 12.97
C GLY A 172 17.71 3.57 13.99
N GLN A 173 17.44 2.59 14.87
CA GLN A 173 18.46 2.09 15.78
C GLN A 173 19.70 1.64 15.00
N SER A 174 20.86 2.20 15.34
CA SER A 174 22.10 1.97 14.60
C SER A 174 22.63 0.54 14.70
N SER A 175 22.25 -0.19 15.74
CA SER A 175 22.54 -1.61 15.89
C SER A 175 21.61 -2.28 16.89
N PHE A 176 21.64 -3.61 16.89
CA PHE A 176 21.03 -4.47 17.91
C PHE A 176 22.06 -5.50 18.36
N LEU A 177 22.00 -5.90 19.63
CA LEU A 177 22.75 -7.04 20.16
C LEU A 177 21.78 -8.14 20.54
N ASN A 178 22.13 -9.39 20.25
CA ASN A 178 21.32 -10.54 20.61
C ASN A 178 22.16 -11.65 21.25
N ILE A 179 21.52 -12.39 22.14
CA ILE A 179 21.96 -13.68 22.70
C ILE A 179 20.91 -14.76 22.41
N GLU A 180 20.22 -14.62 21.27
CA GLU A 180 19.21 -15.57 20.82
C GLU A 180 19.88 -16.83 20.26
N LEU A 181 19.26 -17.98 20.49
CA LEU A 181 19.72 -19.26 19.95
C LEU A 181 19.14 -19.51 18.55
N ILE A 182 19.26 -20.76 18.11
CA ILE A 182 18.53 -21.28 16.95
C ILE A 182 17.02 -21.36 17.23
N SER A 183 16.24 -21.80 16.24
CA SER A 183 14.79 -21.94 16.34
C SER A 183 14.39 -22.90 17.47
N GLU A 184 13.39 -22.50 18.25
CA GLU A 184 12.72 -23.39 19.22
C GLU A 184 11.66 -24.29 18.55
N LYS A 185 11.49 -24.17 17.22
CA LYS A 185 10.58 -25.01 16.43
C LYS A 185 11.33 -26.19 15.83
N THR A 186 10.66 -27.34 15.75
CA THR A 186 11.24 -28.61 15.30
C THR A 186 11.63 -28.59 13.82
N ALA A 187 12.53 -29.48 13.42
CA ALA A 187 12.85 -29.70 12.01
C ALA A 187 11.61 -30.10 11.19
N ALA A 188 10.70 -30.90 11.78
CA ALA A 188 9.46 -31.30 11.14
C ALA A 188 8.59 -30.09 10.77
N TYR A 189 8.46 -29.10 11.67
CA TYR A 189 7.78 -27.85 11.38
C TYR A 189 8.41 -27.15 10.18
N TRP A 190 9.73 -26.95 10.18
CA TRP A 190 10.40 -26.22 9.10
C TRP A 190 10.36 -26.95 7.75
N CYS A 191 10.50 -28.28 7.74
CA CYS A 191 10.44 -29.05 6.50
C CYS A 191 9.04 -29.01 5.86
N GLN A 192 7.99 -29.16 6.67
CA GLN A 192 6.61 -29.00 6.19
C GLN A 192 6.39 -27.58 5.66
N SER A 193 6.81 -26.58 6.42
CA SER A 193 6.68 -25.18 6.06
C SER A 193 7.38 -24.80 4.76
N VAL A 194 8.57 -25.34 4.49
CA VAL A 194 9.28 -25.11 3.21
C VAL A 194 8.49 -25.71 2.05
N THR A 195 7.88 -26.88 2.26
CA THR A 195 7.02 -27.51 1.24
C THR A 195 5.82 -26.62 0.92
N GLU A 196 5.13 -26.10 1.93
CA GLU A 196 4.00 -25.18 1.77
C GLU A 196 4.41 -23.87 1.09
N LEU A 197 5.53 -23.27 1.52
CA LEU A 197 6.03 -22.04 0.91
C LEU A 197 6.43 -22.23 -0.55
N LYS A 198 7.08 -23.34 -0.91
CA LYS A 198 7.45 -23.59 -2.30
C LYS A 198 6.26 -23.94 -3.19
N ALA A 199 5.20 -24.53 -2.63
CA ALA A 199 3.96 -24.78 -3.35
C ALA A 199 3.24 -23.47 -3.68
N ASP A 200 3.16 -22.55 -2.72
CA ASP A 200 2.43 -21.28 -2.90
C ASP A 200 3.25 -20.19 -3.60
N PHE A 201 4.59 -20.25 -3.46
CA PHE A 201 5.54 -19.27 -3.98
C PHE A 201 6.65 -19.95 -4.80
N PRO A 202 6.34 -20.47 -6.01
CA PRO A 202 7.29 -21.20 -6.82
C PRO A 202 8.48 -20.34 -7.30
N ASP A 203 8.25 -19.05 -7.55
CA ASP A 203 9.26 -18.10 -8.07
C ASP A 203 10.13 -17.46 -6.97
N ASN A 204 9.70 -17.52 -5.71
CA ASN A 204 10.49 -17.05 -4.57
C ASN A 204 11.43 -18.15 -4.10
N VAL A 205 12.70 -17.80 -3.81
CA VAL A 205 13.67 -18.78 -3.32
C VAL A 205 13.51 -18.95 -1.80
N SER A 206 13.25 -20.18 -1.35
CA SER A 206 13.27 -20.55 0.07
C SER A 206 14.54 -21.35 0.35
N MET A 207 15.40 -20.83 1.23
CA MET A 207 16.65 -21.49 1.60
C MET A 207 16.56 -22.05 3.02
N ILE A 208 17.00 -23.29 3.17
CA ILE A 208 17.13 -24.01 4.45
C ILE A 208 18.51 -23.73 5.03
#